data_AF-A0A9P8FKJ8-F1
#
_entry.id   AF-A0A9P8FKJ8-F1
#
_cell.length_a   1.000
_cell.length_b   1.000
_cell.length_c   1.000
_cell.angle_alpha   90.00
_cell.angle_beta   90.00
_cell.angle_gamma   90.00
#
_symmetry.space_group_name_H-M   'P 1'
#
loop_
_entity.id
_entity.type
_entity.pdbx_description
1 polymer ?
#
loop_
_entity_poly.entity_id
_entity_poly.type
_entity_poly.pdbx_seq_one_letter_code
_entity_poly.pdbx_strand_id
1 'polypeptide(L)'
;MFSRLAPALAAVLPLVSGQFNNPPGVDIWCGKAYRDTNASFNPGGWFEEPIKSDTSLVDFKVRPRMSLYLEDDIASTFIIDAPISWYVGHALPDNTSVPSRHSSEIMLEIKTGNISLGLNKTSIHLGSSNNEIPFDLSSLAATSEPHNITVFGTLKGHENKTFTATTQVTKLSLRSDNGTVTRLDNLYGGLSVRKGQSKEWTALFPYTYYVQWSLYWYANLSTLDEFAEMGYNVIHIVPTGDLDDTPFPWDEFQLYLDRADELGLYFMYDVRWDYTNLTTMTDQINHLHNHPSILLWYTADESDGKSVPLNSTLVAYNTIKAIDPYHPVSLVLNCRDFYYGNYAAGAEIVMEDVYPISTNTSYSTVYNTPCNATYGCCGCDDCEGSFTDISTRLDEFAHKDTILGWKKIHWAAPQAFGNETFWTRYPTAAEEVVMNMLSINHAAKGIVMWDFPTKADILDVTNRLAAVLTKQPVAGFLVGAPLTQKLKVAGAGNIDAAAWVKDDEILVSIVNLDYNNTISNATVSLPESVAAGGNLTSFWGDGSWSVRDNKLYTNSVKGLEVSLLLLKRM
;
A
#
# COMPACT_ATOMS: atom_id res chain seq x y z
N MET A 1 -41.89 -47.70 10.06
CA MET A 1 -42.90 -46.76 10.57
C MET A 1 -42.15 -45.50 10.99
N PHE A 2 -42.66 -44.36 10.53
CA PHE A 2 -42.01 -43.06 10.46
C PHE A 2 -41.58 -42.48 11.83
N SER A 3 -40.40 -41.85 11.87
CA SER A 3 -40.29 -40.55 12.52
C SER A 3 -39.21 -39.72 11.81
N ARG A 4 -39.65 -38.63 11.19
CA ARG A 4 -38.83 -37.60 10.56
C ARG A 4 -38.28 -36.71 11.67
N LEU A 5 -36.96 -36.55 11.74
CA LEU A 5 -36.33 -35.42 12.42
C LEU A 5 -35.70 -34.56 11.34
N ALA A 6 -36.33 -33.41 11.09
CA ALA A 6 -35.82 -32.40 10.17
C ALA A 6 -34.60 -31.73 10.79
N PRO A 7 -33.52 -31.45 10.03
CA PRO A 7 -32.50 -30.53 10.50
C PRO A 7 -33.09 -29.12 10.46
N ALA A 8 -33.00 -28.41 11.58
CA ALA A 8 -33.36 -27.01 11.67
C ALA A 8 -32.48 -26.21 10.70
N LEU A 9 -33.08 -25.73 9.61
CA LEU A 9 -32.53 -24.63 8.82
C LEU A 9 -32.41 -23.43 9.76
N ALA A 10 -31.19 -23.10 10.19
CA ALA A 10 -30.90 -21.77 10.69
C ALA A 10 -30.99 -20.83 9.49
N ALA A 11 -32.13 -20.15 9.35
CA ALA A 11 -32.27 -19.04 8.44
C ALA A 11 -31.26 -17.96 8.87
N VAL A 12 -30.20 -17.79 8.10
CA VAL A 12 -29.37 -16.58 8.16
C VAL A 12 -30.22 -15.47 7.55
N LEU A 13 -30.99 -14.79 8.39
CA LEU A 13 -31.63 -13.52 8.04
C LEU A 13 -30.52 -12.49 7.81
N PRO A 14 -30.64 -11.61 6.80
CA PRO A 14 -29.65 -10.56 6.57
C PRO A 14 -29.75 -9.56 7.73
N LEU A 15 -28.71 -9.52 8.57
CA LEU A 15 -28.49 -8.44 9.52
C LEU A 15 -27.99 -7.21 8.75
N VAL A 16 -28.86 -6.58 7.98
CA VAL A 16 -28.58 -5.29 7.30
C VAL A 16 -29.54 -4.21 7.80
N SER A 17 -29.84 -4.25 9.11
CA SER A 17 -30.47 -3.14 9.81
C SER A 17 -29.58 -2.72 10.98
N GLY A 18 -28.98 -1.53 10.87
CA GLY A 18 -28.31 -0.85 11.98
C GLY A 18 -26.78 -0.94 12.06
N GLN A 19 -26.07 -1.25 10.96
CA GLN A 19 -24.61 -1.25 10.99
C GLN A 19 -24.02 0.17 11.01
N PHE A 20 -24.66 1.10 10.31
CA PHE A 20 -24.26 2.51 10.25
C PHE A 20 -25.40 3.38 10.77
N ASN A 21 -25.13 4.67 10.96
CA ASN A 21 -26.15 5.65 11.34
C ASN A 21 -27.08 6.03 10.16
N ASN A 22 -27.25 5.15 9.19
CA ASN A 22 -28.04 5.41 8.00
C ASN A 22 -29.55 5.23 8.29
N PRO A 23 -30.40 6.20 7.90
CA PRO A 23 -31.84 6.03 7.99
C PRO A 23 -32.31 4.85 7.10
N PRO A 24 -33.36 4.11 7.50
CA PRO A 24 -33.87 3.00 6.70
C PRO A 24 -34.25 3.42 5.28
N GLY A 25 -33.79 2.66 4.28
CA GLY A 25 -34.10 2.90 2.87
C GLY A 25 -33.33 4.07 2.23
N VAL A 26 -32.24 4.53 2.86
CA VAL A 26 -31.35 5.54 2.29
C VAL A 26 -30.11 4.86 1.71
N ASP A 27 -29.85 5.13 0.44
CA ASP A 27 -28.62 4.70 -0.22
C ASP A 27 -27.46 5.59 0.19
N ILE A 28 -26.34 4.96 0.55
CA ILE A 28 -25.16 5.63 1.10
C ILE A 28 -23.90 5.31 0.31
N TRP A 29 -22.97 6.27 0.30
CA TRP A 29 -21.59 6.10 -0.13
C TRP A 29 -20.69 6.79 0.89
N CYS A 30 -19.68 6.11 1.41
CA CYS A 30 -18.83 6.62 2.51
C CYS A 30 -19.66 7.08 3.73
N GLY A 31 -20.76 6.36 4.01
CA GLY A 31 -21.72 6.70 5.06
C GLY A 31 -22.67 7.87 4.74
N LYS A 32 -22.47 8.60 3.63
CA LYS A 32 -23.26 9.79 3.26
C LYS A 32 -24.42 9.42 2.35
N ALA A 33 -25.61 9.98 2.59
CA ALA A 33 -26.69 9.91 1.60
C ALA A 33 -26.25 10.58 0.31
N TYR A 34 -26.54 10.01 -0.85
CA TYR A 34 -26.14 10.63 -2.12
C TYR A 34 -27.29 10.98 -3.08
N ARG A 35 -28.50 10.43 -2.90
CA ARG A 35 -29.66 10.76 -3.74
C ARG A 35 -30.34 12.04 -3.31
N ASP A 36 -30.76 12.87 -4.28
CA ASP A 36 -31.47 14.14 -4.04
C ASP A 36 -32.83 13.99 -3.34
N THR A 37 -33.40 12.77 -3.33
CA THR A 37 -34.60 12.41 -2.57
C THR A 37 -34.37 12.21 -1.07
N ASN A 38 -33.11 12.15 -0.61
CA ASN A 38 -32.76 11.89 0.78
C ASN A 38 -32.28 13.17 1.48
N ALA A 39 -32.39 13.20 2.82
CA ALA A 39 -31.79 14.26 3.62
C ALA A 39 -30.35 13.90 3.98
N SER A 40 -29.48 14.91 4.08
CA SER A 40 -28.14 14.76 4.65
C SER A 40 -28.20 14.34 6.13
N PHE A 41 -27.22 13.58 6.61
CA PHE A 41 -27.08 13.21 8.01
C PHE A 41 -25.60 13.00 8.36
N ASN A 42 -25.27 12.95 9.66
CA ASN A 42 -23.90 12.68 10.08
C ASN A 42 -23.59 11.18 9.86
N PRO A 43 -22.63 10.82 8.97
CA PRO A 43 -22.32 9.43 8.67
C PRO A 43 -21.74 8.68 9.88
N GLY A 44 -21.04 9.39 10.78
CA GLY A 44 -20.16 8.76 11.77
C GLY A 44 -18.99 8.01 11.10
N GLY A 45 -18.30 7.16 11.84
CA GLY A 45 -17.24 6.31 11.29
C GLY A 45 -15.90 7.00 11.03
N TRP A 46 -15.80 8.31 11.28
CA TRP A 46 -14.56 9.08 11.23
C TRP A 46 -13.48 8.47 12.11
N PHE A 47 -12.21 8.62 11.71
CA PHE A 47 -11.10 8.17 12.52
C PHE A 47 -10.93 9.10 13.73
N GLU A 48 -11.15 8.54 14.93
CA GLU A 48 -10.96 9.30 16.17
C GLU A 48 -9.48 9.27 16.59
N GLU A 49 -8.82 10.43 16.55
CA GLU A 49 -7.48 10.54 17.12
C GLU A 49 -7.50 10.33 18.64
N PRO A 50 -6.52 9.59 19.21
CA PRO A 50 -6.37 9.49 20.65
C PRO A 50 -6.22 10.85 21.30
N ILE A 51 -6.70 10.97 22.54
CA ILE A 51 -6.48 12.19 23.32
C ILE A 51 -4.98 12.36 23.56
N LYS A 52 -4.48 13.56 23.26
CA LYS A 52 -3.09 13.92 23.55
C LYS A 52 -2.79 13.75 25.05
N SER A 53 -1.76 12.98 25.35
CA SER A 53 -1.23 12.77 26.70
C SER A 53 -0.63 14.05 27.28
N ASP A 54 -0.78 14.25 28.60
CA ASP A 54 -0.13 15.34 29.34
C ASP A 54 1.38 15.10 29.55
N THR A 55 1.84 13.85 29.39
CA THR A 55 3.25 13.45 29.49
C THR A 55 3.74 12.79 28.20
N SER A 56 5.05 12.86 27.95
CA SER A 56 5.66 12.18 26.81
C SER A 56 5.56 10.66 26.96
N LEU A 57 5.19 10.00 25.88
CA LEU A 57 5.11 8.54 25.76
C LEU A 57 6.29 8.02 24.91
N VAL A 58 6.57 6.73 25.05
CA VAL A 58 7.38 5.96 24.09
C VAL A 58 6.50 4.97 23.36
N ASP A 59 6.45 5.09 22.04
CA ASP A 59 5.72 4.17 21.18
C ASP A 59 6.61 2.96 20.85
N PHE A 60 6.74 2.06 21.82
CA PHE A 60 7.62 0.89 21.73
C PHE A 60 6.97 -0.23 20.91
N LYS A 61 7.50 -0.48 19.70
CA LYS A 61 6.94 -1.45 18.74
C LYS A 61 8.02 -2.40 18.23
N VAL A 62 7.59 -3.60 17.83
CA VAL A 62 8.46 -4.61 17.21
C VAL A 62 7.76 -5.25 16.02
N ARG A 63 8.52 -5.52 14.97
CA ARG A 63 8.09 -6.26 13.79
C ARG A 63 9.28 -7.03 13.18
N PRO A 64 9.06 -8.20 12.56
CA PRO A 64 10.12 -8.84 11.77
C PRO A 64 10.46 -7.99 10.54
N ARG A 65 11.68 -8.11 10.00
CA ARG A 65 12.06 -7.40 8.76
C ARG A 65 11.17 -7.77 7.58
N MET A 66 10.89 -9.05 7.41
CA MET A 66 10.00 -9.56 6.37
C MET A 66 8.69 -10.08 6.96
N SER A 67 7.59 -10.01 6.21
CA SER A 67 6.27 -10.56 6.62
C SER A 67 6.27 -12.09 6.80
N LEU A 68 7.13 -12.78 6.07
CA LEU A 68 7.35 -14.22 6.20
C LEU A 68 8.79 -14.60 5.84
N TYR A 69 9.15 -15.80 6.23
CA TYR A 69 10.41 -16.47 5.90
C TYR A 69 10.16 -17.90 5.44
N LEU A 70 11.15 -18.51 4.79
CA LEU A 70 11.16 -19.92 4.42
C LEU A 70 12.15 -20.72 5.27
N GLU A 71 12.02 -22.04 5.27
CA GLU A 71 12.85 -22.95 6.08
C GLU A 71 14.36 -22.78 5.88
N ASP A 72 14.78 -22.34 4.69
CA ASP A 72 16.17 -22.11 4.33
C ASP A 72 16.65 -20.65 4.54
N ASP A 73 15.78 -19.76 5.02
CA ASP A 73 16.20 -18.48 5.57
C ASP A 73 16.82 -18.70 6.97
N ILE A 74 18.10 -18.37 7.12
CA ILE A 74 18.88 -18.64 8.35
C ILE A 74 19.07 -17.42 9.26
N ALA A 75 18.89 -16.21 8.74
CA ALA A 75 19.11 -14.97 9.48
C ALA A 75 18.12 -13.89 9.05
N SER A 76 17.75 -13.03 10.00
CA SER A 76 16.97 -11.82 9.73
C SER A 76 17.17 -10.78 10.83
N THR A 77 16.44 -9.67 10.77
CA THR A 77 16.41 -8.63 11.79
C THR A 77 14.99 -8.44 12.31
N PHE A 78 14.88 -8.09 13.60
CA PHE A 78 13.70 -7.38 14.10
C PHE A 78 13.90 -5.89 13.88
N ILE A 79 12.84 -5.19 13.50
CA ILE A 79 12.77 -3.74 13.50
C ILE A 79 12.11 -3.33 14.81
N ILE A 80 12.84 -2.57 15.63
CA ILE A 80 12.33 -2.07 16.91
C ILE A 80 12.29 -0.54 16.87
N ASP A 81 11.11 -0.01 17.16
CA ASP A 81 10.82 1.41 17.21
C ASP A 81 10.63 1.83 18.67
N ALA A 82 11.17 3.00 19.02
CA ALA A 82 10.95 3.66 20.29
C ALA A 82 10.85 5.20 20.15
N PRO A 83 10.12 5.75 19.17
CA PRO A 83 9.96 7.19 19.02
C PRO A 83 9.22 7.78 20.22
N ILE A 84 9.48 9.07 20.47
CA ILE A 84 8.68 9.84 21.42
C ILE A 84 7.32 10.12 20.78
N SER A 85 6.26 9.88 21.52
CA SER A 85 4.87 10.07 21.10
C SER A 85 4.12 10.86 22.17
N TRP A 86 3.03 11.50 21.76
CA TRP A 86 2.10 12.18 22.66
C TRP A 86 0.69 11.62 22.56
N TYR A 87 0.46 10.58 21.76
CA TYR A 87 -0.87 10.05 21.48
C TYR A 87 -0.98 8.57 21.83
N VAL A 88 0.06 7.80 21.53
CA VAL A 88 0.12 6.35 21.74
C VAL A 88 1.42 5.92 22.40
N GLY A 89 1.39 4.82 23.15
CA GLY A 89 2.57 4.22 23.77
C GLY A 89 2.55 4.22 25.29
N HIS A 90 3.72 4.03 25.89
CA HIS A 90 3.90 3.89 27.33
C HIS A 90 4.41 5.19 27.95
N ALA A 91 3.86 5.60 29.10
CA ALA A 91 4.31 6.80 29.79
C ALA A 91 5.78 6.71 30.23
N LEU A 92 6.55 7.76 29.90
CA LEU A 92 7.92 7.91 30.39
C LEU A 92 7.92 8.47 31.84
N PRO A 93 8.98 8.21 32.63
CA PRO A 93 9.08 8.72 34.01
C PRO A 93 9.10 10.26 34.10
N ASP A 94 8.51 10.84 35.15
CA ASP A 94 8.35 12.31 35.31
C ASP A 94 9.67 13.14 35.26
N ASN A 95 10.83 12.50 35.44
CA ASN A 95 12.15 13.12 35.36
C ASN A 95 12.90 12.86 34.03
N THR A 96 12.30 12.15 33.07
CA THR A 96 12.77 12.20 31.69
C THR A 96 12.26 13.50 31.08
N SER A 97 12.77 14.62 31.59
CA SER A 97 12.73 15.87 30.85
C SER A 97 13.24 15.57 29.43
N VAL A 98 12.67 16.22 28.43
CA VAL A 98 13.22 16.25 27.08
C VAL A 98 14.25 17.39 27.03
N PRO A 99 15.54 17.22 27.37
CA PRO A 99 16.55 18.12 26.88
C PRO A 99 17.46 17.34 25.94
N SER A 100 17.25 17.61 24.66
CA SER A 100 18.20 17.70 23.53
C SER A 100 19.57 16.97 23.48
N ARG A 101 20.16 16.36 24.53
CA ARG A 101 21.53 15.79 24.48
C ARG A 101 21.86 14.61 25.41
N HIS A 102 20.91 13.95 26.08
CA HIS A 102 21.22 12.68 26.78
C HIS A 102 20.40 11.51 26.22
N SER A 103 21.10 10.71 25.41
CA SER A 103 20.66 9.47 24.77
C SER A 103 20.37 8.39 25.81
N SER A 104 19.20 8.42 26.44
CA SER A 104 18.75 7.30 27.26
C SER A 104 18.63 6.05 26.39
N GLU A 105 19.30 4.98 26.81
CA GLU A 105 19.27 3.69 26.11
C GLU A 105 18.11 2.84 26.66
N ILE A 106 17.48 2.08 25.79
CA ILE A 106 16.53 1.03 26.14
C ILE A 106 17.26 -0.30 25.93
N MET A 107 17.48 -1.03 27.02
CA MET A 107 18.07 -2.37 27.00
C MET A 107 17.02 -3.39 26.56
N LEU A 108 17.39 -4.28 25.66
CA LEU A 108 16.46 -5.20 25.01
C LEU A 108 16.62 -6.63 25.52
N GLU A 109 15.48 -7.29 25.74
CA GLU A 109 15.38 -8.75 25.89
C GLU A 109 14.28 -9.25 24.95
N ILE A 110 14.59 -10.19 24.05
CA ILE A 110 13.63 -10.77 23.12
C ILE A 110 13.39 -12.23 23.48
N LYS A 111 12.12 -12.65 23.56
CA LYS A 111 11.72 -14.02 23.89
C LYS A 111 10.80 -14.61 22.85
N THR A 112 10.93 -15.92 22.66
CA THR A 112 9.92 -16.78 22.05
C THR A 112 9.44 -17.78 23.11
N GLY A 113 8.19 -17.66 23.54
CA GLY A 113 7.71 -18.34 24.74
C GLY A 113 8.58 -18.01 25.97
N ASN A 114 9.19 -19.04 26.58
CA ASN A 114 10.08 -18.88 27.74
C ASN A 114 11.57 -18.82 27.37
N ILE A 115 11.91 -18.84 26.08
CA ILE A 115 13.29 -18.90 25.59
C ILE A 115 13.73 -17.50 25.17
N SER A 116 14.82 -16.99 25.75
CA SER A 116 15.45 -15.75 25.29
C SER A 116 16.24 -15.99 24.01
N LEU A 117 15.98 -15.18 22.98
CA LEU A 117 16.75 -15.19 21.74
C LEU A 117 18.08 -14.47 21.97
N GLY A 118 19.18 -15.04 21.46
CA GLY A 118 20.49 -14.41 21.53
C GLY A 118 20.52 -13.14 20.69
N LEU A 119 20.92 -12.01 21.29
CA LEU A 119 20.97 -10.71 20.63
C LEU A 119 22.41 -10.27 20.39
N ASN A 120 22.72 -9.89 19.14
CA ASN A 120 23.98 -9.22 18.81
C ASN A 120 23.95 -7.74 19.21
N LYS A 121 22.75 -7.13 19.20
CA LYS A 121 22.52 -5.74 19.62
C LYS A 121 21.52 -5.75 20.78
N THR A 122 21.99 -5.33 21.95
CA THR A 122 21.24 -5.43 23.22
C THR A 122 20.61 -4.10 23.66
N SER A 123 20.72 -3.04 22.86
CA SER A 123 20.13 -1.75 23.19
C SER A 123 19.79 -0.91 21.95
N ILE A 124 18.83 0.01 22.13
CA ILE A 124 18.47 1.07 21.17
C ILE A 124 18.37 2.40 21.90
N HIS A 125 18.29 3.51 21.16
CA HIS A 125 18.10 4.83 21.75
C HIS A 125 16.60 5.14 21.92
N LEU A 126 16.24 5.75 23.04
CA LEU A 126 14.93 6.40 23.18
C LEU A 126 14.79 7.51 22.13
N GLY A 127 13.64 7.59 21.47
CA GLY A 127 13.37 8.52 20.38
C GLY A 127 13.83 8.04 19.01
N SER A 128 14.39 6.82 18.90
CA SER A 128 14.82 6.25 17.63
C SER A 128 13.75 5.36 17.00
N SER A 129 13.81 5.22 15.69
CA SER A 129 12.98 4.33 14.88
C SER A 129 13.86 3.52 13.94
N ASN A 130 13.30 2.48 13.33
CA ASN A 130 13.93 1.67 12.30
C ASN A 130 15.21 0.96 12.79
N ASN A 131 15.28 0.60 14.08
CA ASN A 131 16.44 -0.09 14.61
C ASN A 131 16.41 -1.57 14.24
N GLU A 132 17.35 -2.00 13.40
CA GLU A 132 17.50 -3.42 13.06
C GLU A 132 18.31 -4.16 14.14
N ILE A 133 17.70 -5.22 14.69
CA ILE A 133 18.28 -6.13 15.68
C ILE A 133 18.43 -7.52 15.04
N PRO A 134 19.64 -7.92 14.64
CA PRO A 134 19.87 -9.23 14.04
C PRO A 134 19.53 -10.37 15.00
N PHE A 135 18.92 -11.44 14.47
CA PHE A 135 18.66 -12.67 15.19
C PHE A 135 18.86 -13.89 14.30
N ASP A 136 19.15 -15.02 14.94
CA ASP A 136 19.30 -16.32 14.28
C ASP A 136 17.92 -16.95 14.04
N LEU A 137 17.51 -16.99 12.78
CA LEU A 137 16.23 -17.52 12.35
C LEU A 137 16.23 -19.06 12.31
N SER A 138 17.39 -19.70 12.30
CA SER A 138 17.51 -21.16 12.34
C SER A 138 17.01 -21.77 13.65
N SER A 139 16.95 -20.96 14.73
CA SER A 139 16.38 -21.33 16.02
C SER A 139 14.86 -21.55 15.99
N LEU A 140 14.18 -21.04 14.96
CA LEU A 140 12.73 -21.20 14.78
C LEU A 140 12.46 -22.31 13.76
N ALA A 141 11.57 -23.24 14.13
CA ALA A 141 11.10 -24.28 13.23
C ALA A 141 10.19 -23.71 12.14
N ALA A 142 10.21 -24.32 10.94
CA ALA A 142 9.21 -24.01 9.93
C ALA A 142 7.88 -24.68 10.29
N THR A 143 6.82 -23.89 10.43
CA THR A 143 5.48 -24.32 10.85
C THR A 143 4.40 -23.47 10.19
N SER A 144 3.20 -24.03 10.02
CA SER A 144 2.04 -23.25 9.53
C SER A 144 1.62 -22.18 10.54
N GLU A 145 1.77 -22.47 11.84
CA GLU A 145 1.50 -21.52 12.91
C GLU A 145 2.68 -20.56 13.12
N PRO A 146 2.44 -19.24 13.23
CA PRO A 146 3.50 -18.28 13.53
C PRO A 146 4.10 -18.42 14.94
N HIS A 147 5.37 -18.03 15.08
CA HIS A 147 6.04 -17.95 16.39
C HIS A 147 5.71 -16.62 17.06
N ASN A 148 5.13 -16.66 18.25
CA ASN A 148 4.91 -15.46 19.06
C ASN A 148 6.25 -14.96 19.64
N ILE A 149 6.54 -13.69 19.41
CA ILE A 149 7.73 -13.00 19.90
C ILE A 149 7.30 -11.89 20.86
N THR A 150 7.96 -11.82 22.01
CA THR A 150 7.79 -10.74 22.98
C THR A 150 9.12 -10.03 23.19
N VAL A 151 9.12 -8.71 23.07
CA VAL A 151 10.26 -7.85 23.34
C VAL A 151 10.00 -7.05 24.60
N PHE A 152 10.96 -7.10 25.52
CA PHE A 152 11.02 -6.25 26.70
C PHE A 152 12.09 -5.19 26.49
N GLY A 153 11.74 -3.94 26.74
CA GLY A 153 12.65 -2.80 26.71
C GLY A 153 12.76 -2.16 28.09
N THR A 154 13.93 -2.20 28.73
CA THR A 154 14.15 -1.56 30.03
C THR A 154 14.93 -0.26 29.87
N LEU A 155 14.37 0.85 30.34
CA LEU A 155 15.04 2.15 30.27
C LEU A 155 16.24 2.18 31.21
N LYS A 156 17.44 2.44 30.66
CA LYS A 156 18.68 2.52 31.44
C LYS A 156 18.59 3.61 32.51
N GLY A 157 18.94 3.26 33.75
CA GLY A 157 18.80 4.15 34.92
C GLY A 157 17.41 4.14 35.56
N HIS A 158 16.44 3.42 34.98
CA HIS A 158 15.09 3.24 35.49
C HIS A 158 14.68 1.76 35.40
N GLU A 159 15.37 0.88 36.12
CA GLU A 159 15.19 -0.58 36.04
C GLU A 159 13.76 -1.05 36.33
N ASN A 160 12.96 -0.24 37.04
CA ASN A 160 11.54 -0.50 37.31
C ASN A 160 10.61 -0.14 36.14
N LYS A 161 11.13 0.30 35.00
CA LYS A 161 10.37 0.73 33.82
C LYS A 161 10.72 -0.16 32.63
N THR A 162 9.85 -1.12 32.38
CA THR A 162 9.93 -2.05 31.25
C THR A 162 8.75 -1.83 30.32
N PHE A 163 9.05 -1.62 29.04
CA PHE A 163 8.09 -1.57 27.95
C PHE A 163 7.96 -2.96 27.35
N THR A 164 6.76 -3.34 26.91
CA THR A 164 6.53 -4.64 26.27
C THR A 164 5.92 -4.42 24.91
N ALA A 165 6.44 -5.11 23.90
CA ALA A 165 5.87 -5.17 22.56
C ALA A 165 5.84 -6.62 22.08
N THR A 166 4.84 -6.98 21.28
CA THR A 166 4.70 -8.34 20.73
C THR A 166 4.59 -8.30 19.21
N THR A 167 5.04 -9.37 18.58
CA THR A 167 4.86 -9.61 17.14
C THR A 167 4.85 -11.10 16.85
N GLN A 168 4.62 -11.46 15.59
CA GLN A 168 4.66 -12.83 15.12
C GLN A 168 5.73 -12.99 14.04
N VAL A 169 6.40 -14.13 14.03
CA VAL A 169 7.34 -14.53 12.98
C VAL A 169 6.78 -15.76 12.28
N THR A 170 6.39 -15.59 11.02
CA THR A 170 5.93 -16.68 10.16
C THR A 170 7.11 -17.27 9.41
N LYS A 171 7.41 -18.55 9.66
CA LYS A 171 8.45 -19.30 8.95
C LYS A 171 7.83 -20.56 8.35
N LEU A 172 7.73 -20.61 7.03
CA LEU A 172 7.01 -21.66 6.30
C LEU A 172 7.99 -22.67 5.67
N SER A 173 7.48 -23.84 5.32
CA SER A 173 8.24 -24.84 4.57
C SER A 173 8.54 -24.36 3.14
N LEU A 174 9.54 -24.95 2.49
CA LEU A 174 9.74 -24.72 1.05
C LEU A 174 8.54 -25.23 0.25
N ARG A 175 8.16 -24.49 -0.79
CA ARG A 175 7.09 -24.88 -1.72
C ARG A 175 7.52 -26.00 -2.64
N SER A 176 6.88 -27.17 -2.56
CA SER A 176 7.15 -28.32 -3.44
C SER A 176 6.26 -28.40 -4.68
N ASP A 177 5.31 -27.47 -4.82
CA ASP A 177 4.26 -27.45 -5.83
C ASP A 177 4.54 -26.46 -6.99
N ASN A 178 5.78 -25.97 -7.11
CA ASN A 178 6.22 -24.96 -8.08
C ASN A 178 5.55 -23.57 -7.96
N GLY A 179 4.67 -23.37 -6.98
CA GLY A 179 4.06 -22.08 -6.72
C GLY A 179 5.06 -21.03 -6.24
N THR A 180 4.58 -19.79 -6.16
CA THR A 180 5.31 -18.62 -5.69
C THR A 180 5.17 -18.40 -4.20
N VAL A 181 6.08 -17.60 -3.67
CA VAL A 181 6.00 -17.03 -2.33
C VAL A 181 6.31 -15.56 -2.44
N THR A 182 5.47 -14.72 -1.85
CA THR A 182 5.66 -13.27 -1.81
C THR A 182 5.80 -12.80 -0.37
N ARG A 183 6.88 -12.07 -0.10
CA ARG A 183 7.11 -11.45 1.21
C ARG A 183 7.21 -9.94 1.09
N LEU A 184 6.76 -9.27 2.15
CA LEU A 184 6.75 -7.83 2.29
C LEU A 184 7.89 -7.38 3.20
N ASP A 185 8.53 -6.28 2.84
CA ASP A 185 9.58 -5.62 3.63
C ASP A 185 8.94 -4.61 4.57
N ASN A 186 8.96 -4.88 5.88
CA ASN A 186 8.41 -3.98 6.88
C ASN A 186 9.25 -2.69 7.01
N LEU A 187 10.53 -2.67 6.65
CA LEU A 187 11.32 -1.46 6.79
C LEU A 187 11.05 -0.45 5.66
N TYR A 188 11.13 -0.91 4.41
CA TYR A 188 11.05 -0.04 3.23
C TYR A 188 9.74 -0.18 2.45
N GLY A 189 8.87 -1.11 2.82
CA GLY A 189 7.54 -1.32 2.23
C GLY A 189 7.53 -2.08 0.90
N GLY A 190 8.70 -2.44 0.37
CA GLY A 190 8.79 -3.19 -0.88
C GLY A 190 8.31 -4.63 -0.77
N LEU A 191 8.15 -5.30 -1.92
CA LEU A 191 7.91 -6.73 -1.95
C LEU A 191 9.00 -7.47 -2.72
N SER A 192 9.12 -8.76 -2.41
CA SER A 192 9.95 -9.68 -3.17
C SER A 192 9.26 -11.02 -3.33
N VAL A 193 9.50 -11.65 -4.47
CA VAL A 193 8.90 -12.91 -4.87
C VAL A 193 9.98 -13.97 -5.09
N ARG A 194 9.64 -15.22 -4.76
CA ARG A 194 10.47 -16.40 -4.98
C ARG A 194 9.59 -17.48 -5.61
N LYS A 195 10.02 -18.03 -6.74
CA LYS A 195 9.28 -19.03 -7.51
C LYS A 195 9.81 -20.44 -7.29
N GLY A 196 8.91 -21.38 -6.99
CA GLY A 196 9.21 -22.79 -6.79
C GLY A 196 10.35 -23.02 -5.79
N GLN A 197 11.37 -23.76 -6.25
CA GLN A 197 12.55 -24.14 -5.44
C GLN A 197 13.75 -23.22 -5.65
N SER A 198 13.61 -22.09 -6.37
CA SER A 198 14.65 -21.06 -6.45
C SER A 198 15.11 -20.67 -5.05
N LYS A 199 16.34 -20.20 -4.84
CA LYS A 199 16.79 -19.63 -3.56
C LYS A 199 16.83 -18.10 -3.56
N GLU A 200 16.62 -17.51 -4.73
CA GLU A 200 16.75 -16.08 -4.92
C GLU A 200 15.40 -15.38 -4.73
N TRP A 201 15.42 -14.34 -3.90
CA TRP A 201 14.31 -13.40 -3.77
C TRP A 201 14.47 -12.29 -4.81
N THR A 202 13.48 -12.14 -5.68
CA THR A 202 13.46 -11.08 -6.69
C THR A 202 12.62 -9.93 -6.19
N ALA A 203 13.23 -8.76 -5.99
CA ALA A 203 12.51 -7.55 -5.65
C ALA A 203 11.69 -7.07 -6.86
N LEU A 204 10.45 -6.66 -6.62
CA LEU A 204 9.52 -6.28 -7.69
C LEU A 204 8.75 -5.02 -7.27
N PHE A 205 8.79 -3.98 -8.11
CA PHE A 205 7.89 -2.83 -8.02
C PHE A 205 6.70 -3.08 -8.95
N PRO A 206 5.49 -3.34 -8.43
CA PRO A 206 4.30 -3.59 -9.24
C PRO A 206 3.90 -2.34 -10.00
N TYR A 207 3.78 -2.46 -11.32
CA TYR A 207 3.28 -1.39 -12.17
C TYR A 207 2.38 -2.00 -13.23
N THR A 208 1.08 -1.68 -13.18
CA THR A 208 0.05 -2.30 -14.03
C THR A 208 -1.25 -1.50 -14.03
N TYR A 209 -2.28 -2.06 -14.66
CA TYR A 209 -3.66 -1.59 -14.65
C TYR A 209 -4.59 -2.59 -13.96
N TYR A 210 -5.76 -2.11 -13.57
CA TYR A 210 -6.98 -2.91 -13.55
C TYR A 210 -7.38 -3.23 -14.98
N VAL A 211 -7.27 -4.50 -15.37
CA VAL A 211 -7.44 -4.93 -16.76
C VAL A 211 -8.77 -5.67 -16.94
N GLN A 212 -9.64 -5.13 -17.79
CA GLN A 212 -10.99 -5.63 -17.97
C GLN A 212 -11.01 -6.96 -18.74
N TRP A 213 -11.63 -8.00 -18.15
CA TRP A 213 -11.72 -9.35 -18.72
C TRP A 213 -12.30 -9.33 -20.13
N SER A 214 -13.51 -8.81 -20.27
CA SER A 214 -14.26 -8.86 -21.54
C SER A 214 -13.73 -7.92 -22.60
N LEU A 215 -12.92 -6.91 -22.23
CA LEU A 215 -12.40 -5.92 -23.17
C LEU A 215 -10.97 -6.23 -23.65
N TYR A 216 -10.22 -7.08 -22.94
CA TYR A 216 -8.84 -7.37 -23.29
C TYR A 216 -8.45 -8.84 -23.13
N TRP A 217 -8.67 -9.42 -21.95
CA TRP A 217 -8.18 -10.76 -21.65
C TRP A 217 -8.92 -11.84 -22.43
N TYR A 218 -10.24 -11.78 -22.52
CA TYR A 218 -11.02 -12.79 -23.26
C TYR A 218 -10.87 -12.69 -24.79
N ALA A 219 -10.17 -11.67 -25.31
CA ALA A 219 -10.12 -11.42 -26.75
C ALA A 219 -9.17 -12.36 -27.51
N ASN A 220 -7.93 -12.54 -27.03
CA ASN A 220 -6.90 -13.37 -27.67
C ASN A 220 -5.73 -13.60 -26.71
N LEU A 221 -5.17 -14.80 -26.65
CA LEU A 221 -4.00 -15.11 -25.83
C LEU A 221 -2.77 -14.21 -26.11
N SER A 222 -2.62 -13.72 -27.34
CA SER A 222 -1.51 -12.82 -27.71
C SER A 222 -1.59 -11.44 -27.07
N THR A 223 -2.71 -11.05 -26.45
CA THR A 223 -2.79 -9.78 -25.70
C THR A 223 -1.81 -9.77 -24.52
N LEU A 224 -1.42 -10.94 -23.99
CA LEU A 224 -0.48 -11.04 -22.88
C LEU A 224 0.94 -10.73 -23.32
N ASP A 225 1.29 -11.19 -24.52
CA ASP A 225 2.56 -10.87 -25.15
C ASP A 225 2.68 -9.36 -25.33
N GLU A 226 1.65 -8.72 -25.88
CA GLU A 226 1.60 -7.27 -26.03
C GLU A 226 1.71 -6.57 -24.67
N PHE A 227 0.98 -7.02 -23.66
CA PHE A 227 1.01 -6.44 -22.31
C PHE A 227 2.38 -6.57 -21.65
N ALA A 228 3.05 -7.72 -21.80
CA ALA A 228 4.40 -7.94 -21.30
C ALA A 228 5.43 -7.08 -22.04
N GLU A 229 5.30 -6.96 -23.37
CA GLU A 229 6.18 -6.11 -24.21
C GLU A 229 6.07 -4.62 -23.85
N MET A 230 4.91 -4.18 -23.37
CA MET A 230 4.72 -2.82 -22.84
C MET A 230 5.49 -2.55 -21.54
N GLY A 231 6.03 -3.58 -20.88
CA GLY A 231 6.89 -3.46 -19.71
C GLY A 231 6.18 -3.60 -18.35
N TYR A 232 4.87 -3.88 -18.35
CA TYR A 232 4.12 -4.22 -17.14
C TYR A 232 4.56 -5.59 -16.61
N ASN A 233 4.54 -5.75 -15.29
CA ASN A 233 5.06 -6.95 -14.61
C ASN A 233 4.04 -7.64 -13.70
N VAL A 234 2.88 -7.02 -13.50
CA VAL A 234 1.76 -7.55 -12.72
C VAL A 234 0.51 -7.43 -13.57
N ILE A 235 -0.49 -8.26 -13.33
CA ILE A 235 -1.81 -8.22 -13.92
C ILE A 235 -2.80 -8.13 -12.75
N HIS A 236 -3.59 -7.07 -12.69
CA HIS A 236 -4.84 -7.08 -11.91
C HIS A 236 -5.98 -7.31 -12.87
N ILE A 237 -6.47 -8.55 -12.95
CA ILE A 237 -7.55 -8.89 -13.87
C ILE A 237 -8.90 -8.61 -13.22
N VAL A 238 -9.71 -7.80 -13.89
CA VAL A 238 -11.03 -7.43 -13.42
C VAL A 238 -12.08 -8.27 -14.15
N PRO A 239 -12.85 -9.09 -13.43
CA PRO A 239 -13.85 -9.98 -14.03
C PRO A 239 -15.13 -9.28 -14.53
N THR A 240 -15.02 -8.25 -15.36
CA THR A 240 -16.15 -7.47 -15.89
C THR A 240 -16.75 -8.02 -17.19
N GLY A 241 -17.87 -7.41 -17.60
CA GLY A 241 -18.56 -7.65 -18.85
C GLY A 241 -19.44 -8.88 -18.76
N ASP A 242 -19.16 -9.90 -19.56
CA ASP A 242 -20.00 -11.10 -19.67
C ASP A 242 -19.93 -12.00 -18.43
N LEU A 243 -18.99 -11.75 -17.51
CA LEU A 243 -18.85 -12.52 -16.26
C LEU A 243 -19.75 -12.01 -15.12
N ASP A 244 -20.26 -10.77 -15.18
CA ASP A 244 -21.07 -10.16 -14.11
C ASP A 244 -20.53 -10.50 -12.71
N ASP A 245 -21.30 -11.21 -11.86
CA ASP A 245 -20.91 -11.64 -10.51
C ASP A 245 -20.32 -13.08 -10.44
N THR A 246 -19.86 -13.65 -11.57
CA THR A 246 -19.34 -15.03 -11.63
C THR A 246 -17.81 -15.10 -11.68
N PRO A 247 -17.18 -16.13 -11.09
CA PRO A 247 -15.74 -16.37 -11.23
C PRO A 247 -15.33 -16.60 -12.69
N PHE A 248 -14.04 -16.42 -12.98
CA PHE A 248 -13.48 -16.71 -14.29
C PHE A 248 -13.71 -18.18 -14.70
N PRO A 249 -14.09 -18.44 -15.97
CA PRO A 249 -14.25 -19.80 -16.48
C PRO A 249 -12.88 -20.50 -16.55
N TRP A 250 -12.64 -21.48 -15.67
CA TRP A 250 -11.33 -22.10 -15.49
C TRP A 250 -10.71 -22.68 -16.77
N ASP A 251 -11.50 -23.37 -17.60
CA ASP A 251 -10.99 -24.00 -18.83
C ASP A 251 -10.44 -22.96 -19.83
N GLU A 252 -11.05 -21.78 -19.86
CA GLU A 252 -10.64 -20.67 -20.73
C GLU A 252 -9.50 -19.88 -20.08
N PHE A 253 -9.60 -19.66 -18.77
CA PHE A 253 -8.64 -18.87 -18.00
C PHE A 253 -7.29 -19.58 -17.84
N GLN A 254 -7.25 -20.92 -17.81
CA GLN A 254 -6.01 -21.69 -17.66
C GLN A 254 -4.97 -21.37 -18.73
N LEU A 255 -5.38 -21.13 -19.98
CA LEU A 255 -4.45 -20.78 -21.05
C LEU A 255 -3.73 -19.44 -20.77
N TYR A 256 -4.44 -18.49 -20.17
CA TYR A 256 -3.89 -17.19 -19.80
C TYR A 256 -2.97 -17.28 -18.59
N LEU A 257 -3.31 -18.14 -17.62
CA LEU A 257 -2.46 -18.45 -16.48
C LEU A 257 -1.12 -19.05 -16.94
N ASP A 258 -1.17 -20.07 -17.81
CA ASP A 258 0.02 -20.73 -18.35
C ASP A 258 0.88 -19.73 -19.13
N ARG A 259 0.27 -18.90 -19.98
CA ARG A 259 1.00 -17.89 -20.77
C ARG A 259 1.61 -16.79 -19.90
N ALA A 260 0.91 -16.35 -18.85
CA ALA A 260 1.47 -15.40 -17.90
C ALA A 260 2.73 -15.97 -17.21
N ASP A 261 2.74 -17.27 -16.90
CA ASP A 261 3.92 -17.93 -16.33
C ASP A 261 5.11 -17.93 -17.30
N GLU A 262 4.87 -18.23 -18.57
CA GLU A 262 5.89 -18.22 -19.62
C GLU A 262 6.50 -16.82 -19.83
N LEU A 263 5.68 -15.77 -19.69
CA LEU A 263 6.09 -14.38 -19.85
C LEU A 263 6.70 -13.78 -18.56
N GLY A 264 6.60 -14.47 -17.43
CA GLY A 264 7.03 -13.97 -16.13
C GLY A 264 6.16 -12.84 -15.58
N LEU A 265 4.89 -12.79 -16.00
CA LEU A 265 3.88 -11.91 -15.43
C LEU A 265 3.28 -12.53 -14.17
N TYR A 266 3.03 -11.69 -13.17
CA TYR A 266 2.35 -12.13 -11.95
C TYR A 266 0.92 -11.59 -11.84
N PHE A 267 0.04 -12.30 -11.15
CA PHE A 267 -1.31 -11.87 -10.85
C PHE A 267 -1.41 -11.28 -9.44
N MET A 268 -1.98 -10.07 -9.39
CA MET A 268 -2.80 -9.62 -8.29
C MET A 268 -4.20 -10.15 -8.57
N TYR A 269 -4.50 -11.34 -8.05
CA TYR A 269 -5.72 -12.06 -8.44
C TYR A 269 -6.93 -11.56 -7.66
N ASP A 270 -7.96 -11.15 -8.40
CA ASP A 270 -9.18 -10.57 -7.86
C ASP A 270 -10.17 -11.64 -7.42
N VAL A 271 -10.47 -11.69 -6.11
CA VAL A 271 -11.45 -12.59 -5.52
C VAL A 271 -12.68 -11.84 -4.98
N ARG A 272 -12.90 -10.58 -5.38
CA ARG A 272 -13.87 -9.65 -4.78
C ARG A 272 -15.33 -10.07 -4.88
N TRP A 273 -15.68 -10.98 -5.78
CA TRP A 273 -17.08 -11.26 -6.15
C TRP A 273 -17.98 -11.79 -5.05
N ASP A 274 -17.43 -12.24 -3.93
CA ASP A 274 -18.29 -12.40 -2.78
C ASP A 274 -17.53 -12.33 -1.45
N TYR A 275 -17.11 -11.13 -1.04
CA TYR A 275 -16.64 -10.92 0.34
C TYR A 275 -17.73 -11.25 1.39
N THR A 276 -18.99 -11.45 0.98
CA THR A 276 -20.07 -11.97 1.85
C THR A 276 -20.29 -13.48 1.76
N ASN A 277 -19.73 -14.18 0.76
CA ASN A 277 -19.80 -15.63 0.58
C ASN A 277 -18.40 -16.21 0.36
N LEU A 278 -17.83 -16.63 1.49
CA LEU A 278 -16.49 -17.21 1.53
C LEU A 278 -16.35 -18.49 0.68
N THR A 279 -17.43 -19.14 0.27
CA THR A 279 -17.39 -20.39 -0.51
C THR A 279 -16.69 -20.18 -1.85
N THR A 280 -17.18 -19.24 -2.65
CA THR A 280 -16.64 -18.96 -3.99
C THR A 280 -15.20 -18.45 -3.94
N MET A 281 -14.88 -17.60 -2.96
CA MET A 281 -13.52 -17.14 -2.73
C MET A 281 -12.59 -18.31 -2.37
N THR A 282 -13.02 -19.19 -1.45
CA THR A 282 -12.25 -20.37 -1.03
C THR A 282 -11.99 -21.30 -2.20
N ASP A 283 -12.97 -21.53 -3.07
CA ASP A 283 -12.82 -22.38 -4.25
C ASP A 283 -11.77 -21.83 -5.22
N GLN A 284 -11.78 -20.52 -5.48
CA GLN A 284 -10.78 -19.86 -6.33
C GLN A 284 -9.36 -19.94 -5.75
N ILE A 285 -9.21 -19.70 -4.44
CA ILE A 285 -7.89 -19.76 -3.78
C ILE A 285 -7.35 -21.19 -3.82
N ASN A 286 -8.18 -22.20 -3.49
CA ASN A 286 -7.78 -23.61 -3.57
C ASN A 286 -7.36 -24.03 -5.00
N HIS A 287 -7.94 -23.40 -6.02
CA HIS A 287 -7.57 -23.67 -7.41
C HIS A 287 -6.22 -23.04 -7.80
N LEU A 288 -5.90 -21.86 -7.28
CA LEU A 288 -4.83 -21.01 -7.82
C LEU A 288 -3.62 -20.82 -6.90
N HIS A 289 -3.72 -21.10 -5.60
CA HIS A 289 -2.65 -20.74 -4.65
C HIS A 289 -1.30 -21.42 -4.90
N ASN A 290 -1.26 -22.47 -5.73
CA ASN A 290 -0.06 -23.16 -6.20
C ASN A 290 0.38 -22.76 -7.61
N HIS A 291 -0.36 -21.89 -8.28
CA HIS A 291 -0.02 -21.44 -9.62
C HIS A 291 1.23 -20.55 -9.56
N PRO A 292 2.23 -20.76 -10.45
CA PRO A 292 3.52 -20.07 -10.42
C PRO A 292 3.48 -18.57 -10.75
N SER A 293 2.32 -18.05 -11.13
CA SER A 293 2.12 -16.62 -11.43
C SER A 293 1.40 -15.85 -10.31
N ILE A 294 0.97 -16.45 -9.20
CA ILE A 294 0.29 -15.66 -8.15
C ILE A 294 1.30 -14.77 -7.42
N LEU A 295 1.06 -13.45 -7.40
CA LEU A 295 1.82 -12.52 -6.55
C LEU A 295 1.14 -12.37 -5.19
N LEU A 296 -0.16 -12.09 -5.23
CA LEU A 296 -0.97 -11.67 -4.09
C LEU A 296 -2.47 -11.77 -4.42
N TRP A 297 -3.30 -11.67 -3.39
CA TRP A 297 -4.77 -11.69 -3.51
C TRP A 297 -5.36 -10.28 -3.35
N TYR A 298 -6.38 -9.95 -4.14
CA TYR A 298 -7.18 -8.74 -3.98
C TYR A 298 -8.60 -9.09 -3.54
N THR A 299 -9.01 -8.63 -2.36
CA THR A 299 -10.24 -9.12 -1.71
C THR A 299 -11.42 -8.19 -1.80
N ALA A 300 -11.19 -6.89 -1.89
CA ALA A 300 -12.25 -5.91 -1.78
C ALA A 300 -11.97 -4.65 -2.59
N ASP A 301 -13.03 -4.22 -3.25
CA ASP A 301 -13.10 -3.04 -4.09
C ASP A 301 -14.02 -2.01 -3.42
N GLU A 302 -13.46 -0.91 -2.91
CA GLU A 302 -14.20 0.20 -2.29
C GLU A 302 -15.18 -0.26 -1.19
N SER A 303 -14.75 -1.21 -0.35
CA SER A 303 -15.60 -1.80 0.70
C SER A 303 -16.16 -0.76 1.67
N ASP A 304 -15.42 0.32 1.91
CA ASP A 304 -15.83 1.48 2.68
C ASP A 304 -16.90 2.30 1.98
N GLY A 305 -16.72 2.60 0.69
CA GLY A 305 -17.69 3.30 -0.15
C GLY A 305 -19.03 2.57 -0.19
N LYS A 306 -18.97 1.27 -0.56
CA LYS A 306 -20.12 0.36 -0.63
C LYS A 306 -20.74 0.05 0.74
N SER A 307 -20.09 0.48 1.83
CA SER A 307 -20.59 0.35 3.20
C SER A 307 -20.94 -1.11 3.53
N VAL A 308 -20.00 -2.01 3.28
CA VAL A 308 -20.16 -3.44 3.52
C VAL A 308 -20.01 -3.77 5.01
N PRO A 309 -20.30 -5.00 5.49
CA PRO A 309 -20.05 -5.39 6.88
C PRO A 309 -18.63 -5.05 7.37
N LEU A 310 -18.49 -4.35 8.51
CA LEU A 310 -17.21 -3.80 9.03
C LEU A 310 -16.15 -4.88 9.28
N ASN A 311 -16.55 -6.13 9.47
CA ASN A 311 -15.64 -7.25 9.71
C ASN A 311 -15.38 -8.08 8.43
N SER A 312 -16.04 -7.81 7.31
CA SER A 312 -15.98 -8.64 6.11
C SER A 312 -14.57 -8.75 5.54
N THR A 313 -13.84 -7.64 5.42
CA THR A 313 -12.46 -7.63 4.92
C THR A 313 -11.53 -8.46 5.82
N LEU A 314 -11.66 -8.33 7.14
CA LEU A 314 -10.88 -9.11 8.10
C LEU A 314 -11.23 -10.60 8.07
N VAL A 315 -12.50 -10.95 7.91
CA VAL A 315 -12.94 -12.34 7.76
C VAL A 315 -12.34 -12.93 6.47
N ALA A 316 -12.45 -12.22 5.35
CA ALA A 316 -11.87 -12.65 4.08
C ALA A 316 -10.36 -12.87 4.22
N TYR A 317 -9.62 -11.88 4.73
CA TYR A 317 -8.20 -11.97 5.04
C TYR A 317 -7.83 -13.23 5.81
N ASN A 318 -8.46 -13.46 6.96
CA ASN A 318 -8.15 -14.62 7.80
C ASN A 318 -8.44 -15.95 7.08
N THR A 319 -9.51 -16.00 6.28
CA THR A 319 -9.83 -17.17 5.45
C THR A 319 -8.74 -17.41 4.40
N ILE A 320 -8.28 -16.37 3.69
CA ILE A 320 -7.18 -16.51 2.72
C ILE A 320 -5.91 -16.99 3.41
N LYS A 321 -5.50 -16.34 4.51
CA LYS A 321 -4.25 -16.71 5.21
C LYS A 321 -4.27 -18.13 5.77
N ALA A 322 -5.44 -18.68 6.09
CA ALA A 322 -5.58 -20.07 6.52
C ALA A 322 -5.38 -21.08 5.38
N ILE A 323 -5.68 -20.70 4.13
CA ILE A 323 -5.52 -21.54 2.94
C ILE A 323 -4.13 -21.33 2.31
N ASP A 324 -3.73 -20.08 2.17
CA ASP A 324 -2.51 -19.65 1.50
C ASP A 324 -1.71 -18.65 2.35
N PRO A 325 -0.83 -19.15 3.24
CA PRO A 325 0.01 -18.30 4.06
C PRO A 325 1.16 -17.65 3.27
N TYR A 326 1.41 -18.07 2.01
CA TYR A 326 2.59 -17.67 1.21
C TYR A 326 2.44 -16.35 0.46
N HIS A 327 1.21 -15.85 0.33
CA HIS A 327 0.93 -14.62 -0.42
C HIS A 327 0.25 -13.56 0.47
N PRO A 328 0.56 -12.26 0.26
CA PRO A 328 -0.12 -11.17 0.94
C PRO A 328 -1.51 -10.92 0.36
N VAL A 329 -2.31 -10.16 1.11
CA VAL A 329 -3.65 -9.75 0.74
C VAL A 329 -3.70 -8.23 0.58
N SER A 330 -4.48 -7.79 -0.40
CA SER A 330 -4.67 -6.40 -0.77
C SER A 330 -6.14 -6.04 -0.92
N LEU A 331 -6.45 -4.75 -0.82
CA LEU A 331 -7.76 -4.16 -1.10
C LEU A 331 -7.60 -2.68 -1.44
N VAL A 332 -8.62 -2.05 -2.02
CA VAL A 332 -8.70 -0.59 -2.22
C VAL A 332 -9.80 0.03 -1.35
N LEU A 333 -9.54 1.26 -0.89
CA LEU A 333 -10.47 2.08 -0.13
C LEU A 333 -10.67 3.43 -0.82
N ASN A 334 -11.93 3.84 -0.97
CA ASN A 334 -12.30 5.08 -1.66
C ASN A 334 -12.57 6.25 -0.72
N CYS A 335 -13.08 5.97 0.48
CA CYS A 335 -13.48 7.00 1.41
C CYS A 335 -12.27 7.64 2.08
N ARG A 336 -12.34 8.95 2.30
CA ARG A 336 -11.26 9.64 3.01
C ARG A 336 -11.21 9.21 4.46
N ASP A 337 -12.36 9.15 5.10
CA ASP A 337 -12.43 8.88 6.53
C ASP A 337 -13.72 8.19 6.98
N PHE A 338 -13.87 6.92 6.57
CA PHE A 338 -15.02 6.10 6.95
C PHE A 338 -14.59 4.68 7.36
N TYR A 339 -14.53 4.43 8.67
CA TYR A 339 -14.16 3.16 9.30
C TYR A 339 -12.85 2.56 8.77
N TYR A 340 -11.85 3.41 8.50
CA TYR A 340 -10.54 2.99 7.99
C TYR A 340 -9.96 1.80 8.76
N GLY A 341 -9.91 1.89 10.09
CA GLY A 341 -9.35 0.83 10.94
C GLY A 341 -10.13 -0.50 10.89
N ASN A 342 -11.39 -0.51 10.47
CA ASN A 342 -12.12 -1.76 10.29
C ASN A 342 -11.83 -2.38 8.92
N TYR A 343 -11.93 -1.59 7.86
CA TYR A 343 -11.75 -2.10 6.50
C TYR A 343 -10.28 -2.45 6.20
N ALA A 344 -9.34 -1.57 6.57
CA ALA A 344 -7.90 -1.79 6.38
C ALA A 344 -7.32 -2.94 7.24
N ALA A 345 -8.05 -3.43 8.24
CA ALA A 345 -7.64 -4.60 9.01
C ALA A 345 -7.49 -5.86 8.14
N GLY A 346 -8.25 -5.94 7.04
CA GLY A 346 -8.32 -7.11 6.14
C GLY A 346 -7.30 -7.18 5.01
N ALA A 347 -6.17 -6.46 5.11
CA ALA A 347 -5.10 -6.54 4.13
C ALA A 347 -3.75 -6.12 4.70
N GLU A 348 -2.64 -6.61 4.16
CA GLU A 348 -1.31 -6.03 4.39
C GLU A 348 -1.02 -4.88 3.43
N ILE A 349 -1.63 -4.89 2.23
CA ILE A 349 -1.51 -3.84 1.21
C ILE A 349 -2.84 -3.09 1.09
N VAL A 350 -2.86 -1.79 1.36
CA VAL A 350 -4.06 -0.96 1.28
C VAL A 350 -3.86 0.09 0.20
N MET A 351 -4.72 0.07 -0.80
CA MET A 351 -4.69 0.98 -1.93
C MET A 351 -5.63 2.16 -1.70
N GLU A 352 -5.30 3.29 -2.31
CA GLU A 352 -6.23 4.41 -2.53
C GLU A 352 -6.53 4.57 -4.03
N ASP A 353 -7.74 5.03 -4.35
CA ASP A 353 -8.23 5.30 -5.70
C ASP A 353 -8.70 6.75 -5.88
N VAL A 354 -7.86 7.71 -5.47
CA VAL A 354 -8.14 9.13 -5.65
C VAL A 354 -8.04 9.51 -7.14
N TYR A 355 -9.17 9.92 -7.71
CA TYR A 355 -9.30 10.32 -9.12
C TYR A 355 -9.62 11.83 -9.24
N PRO A 356 -8.62 12.73 -9.24
CA PRO A 356 -8.86 14.16 -9.15
C PRO A 356 -9.14 14.85 -10.50
N ILE A 357 -8.98 14.16 -11.64
CA ILE A 357 -8.91 14.83 -12.94
C ILE A 357 -10.29 15.04 -13.56
N SER A 358 -10.69 16.30 -13.69
CA SER A 358 -11.91 16.70 -14.40
C SER A 358 -13.21 16.18 -13.76
N THR A 359 -13.22 16.10 -12.44
CA THR A 359 -14.40 15.89 -11.60
C THR A 359 -14.82 17.19 -10.91
N ASN A 360 -16.11 17.32 -10.56
CA ASN A 360 -16.60 18.37 -9.68
C ASN A 360 -16.80 17.80 -8.28
N THR A 361 -15.87 18.10 -7.36
CA THR A 361 -15.90 17.55 -6.01
C THR A 361 -16.88 18.25 -5.06
N SER A 362 -17.48 19.37 -5.50
CA SER A 362 -18.43 20.15 -4.70
C SER A 362 -19.90 19.85 -5.03
N TYR A 363 -20.16 19.28 -6.20
CA TYR A 363 -21.52 19.01 -6.66
C TYR A 363 -21.60 17.84 -7.65
N SER A 364 -22.44 16.86 -7.33
CA SER A 364 -22.67 15.68 -8.14
C SER A 364 -23.70 15.98 -9.22
N THR A 365 -23.27 16.03 -10.48
CA THR A 365 -24.19 16.11 -11.62
C THR A 365 -24.92 14.79 -11.88
N VAL A 366 -24.41 13.68 -11.36
CA VAL A 366 -25.01 12.34 -11.45
C VAL A 366 -26.23 12.23 -10.55
N TYR A 367 -26.10 12.69 -9.30
CA TYR A 367 -27.15 12.55 -8.29
C TYR A 367 -27.88 13.85 -7.95
N ASN A 368 -27.47 14.97 -8.56
CA ASN A 368 -28.08 16.29 -8.36
C ASN A 368 -28.01 16.75 -6.88
N THR A 369 -26.91 16.42 -6.20
CA THR A 369 -26.65 16.72 -4.78
C THR A 369 -25.34 17.48 -4.57
N PRO A 370 -25.25 18.40 -3.59
CA PRO A 370 -23.96 18.92 -3.18
C PRO A 370 -23.14 17.83 -2.50
N CYS A 371 -21.83 17.85 -2.71
CA CYS A 371 -20.88 16.96 -2.07
C CYS A 371 -20.17 17.68 -0.93
N ASN A 372 -20.24 17.12 0.26
CA ASN A 372 -19.59 17.63 1.47
C ASN A 372 -19.46 16.51 2.52
N ALA A 373 -19.03 16.87 3.74
CA ALA A 373 -18.81 15.94 4.84
C ALA A 373 -20.06 15.12 5.27
N THR A 374 -21.28 15.49 4.86
CA THR A 374 -22.52 14.81 5.30
C THR A 374 -23.47 14.43 4.17
N TYR A 375 -23.13 14.73 2.91
CA TYR A 375 -24.05 14.54 1.79
C TYR A 375 -23.33 14.43 0.44
N GLY A 376 -23.94 13.71 -0.49
CA GLY A 376 -23.51 13.58 -1.88
C GLY A 376 -22.46 12.49 -2.12
N CYS A 377 -22.29 12.14 -3.39
CA CYS A 377 -21.19 11.32 -3.90
C CYS A 377 -20.71 11.93 -5.23
N CYS A 378 -19.42 12.26 -5.28
CA CYS A 378 -18.77 12.94 -6.42
C CYS A 378 -17.59 12.13 -7.00
N GLY A 379 -17.54 10.83 -6.72
CA GLY A 379 -16.45 9.94 -7.15
C GLY A 379 -15.19 10.00 -6.28
N CYS A 380 -14.81 11.18 -5.80
CA CYS A 380 -13.68 11.39 -4.90
C CYS A 380 -14.18 11.96 -3.56
N ASP A 381 -14.15 11.16 -2.50
CA ASP A 381 -14.69 11.53 -1.20
C ASP A 381 -13.83 12.58 -0.48
N ASP A 382 -14.45 13.72 -0.13
CA ASP A 382 -13.84 14.86 0.55
C ASP A 382 -12.51 15.34 -0.09
N CYS A 383 -12.47 15.32 -1.42
CA CYS A 383 -11.36 15.80 -2.26
C CYS A 383 -11.55 17.25 -2.72
N GLU A 384 -10.45 17.92 -3.04
CA GLU A 384 -10.44 19.30 -3.57
C GLU A 384 -10.44 19.35 -5.12
N GLY A 385 -10.25 18.20 -5.79
CA GLY A 385 -10.17 18.12 -7.25
C GLY A 385 -8.78 18.52 -7.77
N SER A 386 -7.74 18.11 -7.05
CA SER A 386 -6.34 18.47 -7.32
C SER A 386 -5.42 17.27 -7.14
N PHE A 387 -4.22 17.32 -7.73
CA PHE A 387 -3.24 16.25 -7.53
C PHE A 387 -2.90 16.00 -6.07
N THR A 388 -2.94 17.03 -5.22
CA THR A 388 -2.59 16.89 -3.80
C THR A 388 -3.55 16.00 -3.01
N ASP A 389 -4.75 15.72 -3.54
CA ASP A 389 -5.68 14.77 -2.94
C ASP A 389 -5.04 13.37 -2.82
N ILE A 390 -4.25 12.96 -3.82
CA ILE A 390 -3.54 11.67 -3.86
C ILE A 390 -2.52 11.59 -2.72
N SER A 391 -1.63 12.59 -2.66
CA SER A 391 -0.61 12.66 -1.62
C SER A 391 -1.21 12.75 -0.21
N THR A 392 -2.33 13.47 -0.08
CA THR A 392 -3.02 13.64 1.19
C THR A 392 -3.60 12.32 1.66
N ARG A 393 -4.24 11.55 0.77
CA ARG A 393 -4.84 10.26 1.13
C ARG A 393 -3.80 9.25 1.58
N LEU A 394 -2.69 9.12 0.84
CA LEU A 394 -1.59 8.22 1.19
C LEU A 394 -0.95 8.60 2.55
N ASP A 395 -0.69 9.89 2.77
CA ASP A 395 -0.13 10.37 4.04
C ASP A 395 -1.10 10.18 5.22
N GLU A 396 -2.41 10.37 5.00
CA GLU A 396 -3.45 10.14 6.00
C GLU A 396 -3.56 8.66 6.37
N PHE A 397 -3.52 7.74 5.40
CA PHE A 397 -3.50 6.29 5.68
C PHE A 397 -2.28 5.90 6.51
N ALA A 398 -1.09 6.39 6.14
CA ALA A 398 0.15 6.11 6.90
C ALA A 398 0.11 6.68 8.33
N HIS A 399 -0.54 7.82 8.54
CA HIS A 399 -0.77 8.41 9.87
C HIS A 399 -1.74 7.56 10.69
N LYS A 400 -2.89 7.18 10.13
CA LYS A 400 -3.89 6.32 10.80
C LYS A 400 -3.28 4.98 11.20
N ASP A 401 -2.49 4.37 10.32
CA ASP A 401 -1.70 3.17 10.63
C ASP A 401 -0.77 3.35 11.82
N THR A 402 -0.05 4.47 11.88
CA THR A 402 0.88 4.76 12.98
C THR A 402 0.14 4.78 14.32
N ILE A 403 -1.03 5.41 14.37
CA ILE A 403 -1.90 5.48 15.54
C ILE A 403 -2.48 4.10 15.89
N LEU A 404 -2.90 3.31 14.91
CA LEU A 404 -3.43 1.94 15.11
C LEU A 404 -2.35 0.91 15.47
N GLY A 405 -1.08 1.30 15.42
CA GLY A 405 0.05 0.44 15.70
C GLY A 405 0.43 -0.48 14.54
N TRP A 406 0.02 -0.12 13.33
CA TRP A 406 0.30 -0.86 12.10
C TRP A 406 1.45 -0.25 11.30
N LYS A 407 1.90 -1.04 10.33
CA LYS A 407 2.70 -0.56 9.20
C LYS A 407 2.20 -1.25 7.94
N LYS A 408 1.04 -0.85 7.43
CA LYS A 408 0.57 -1.38 6.15
C LYS A 408 1.46 -0.85 5.03
N ILE A 409 1.39 -1.52 3.90
CA ILE A 409 2.01 -1.06 2.66
C ILE A 409 0.93 -0.38 1.85
N HIS A 410 1.21 0.81 1.32
CA HIS A 410 0.26 1.53 0.49
C HIS A 410 0.66 1.43 -0.97
N TRP A 411 -0.32 1.20 -1.84
CA TRP A 411 -0.21 1.34 -3.28
C TRP A 411 -1.24 2.38 -3.75
N ALA A 412 -1.16 2.79 -5.00
CA ALA A 412 -2.13 3.71 -5.58
C ALA A 412 -2.81 3.10 -6.80
N ALA A 413 -4.05 3.52 -7.01
CA ALA A 413 -4.80 3.31 -8.24
C ALA A 413 -5.06 4.68 -8.89
N PRO A 414 -4.14 5.21 -9.71
CA PRO A 414 -4.35 6.46 -10.41
C PRO A 414 -5.46 6.36 -11.47
N GLN A 415 -6.10 7.49 -11.75
CA GLN A 415 -7.09 7.64 -12.81
C GLN A 415 -6.40 7.50 -14.17
N ALA A 416 -6.77 6.51 -14.97
CA ALA A 416 -6.41 6.37 -16.39
C ALA A 416 -7.64 6.31 -17.30
N PHE A 417 -8.80 6.71 -16.79
CA PHE A 417 -10.10 6.69 -17.47
C PHE A 417 -10.75 8.08 -17.50
N GLY A 418 -11.90 8.19 -18.18
CA GLY A 418 -12.74 9.38 -18.14
C GLY A 418 -13.89 9.33 -19.15
N ASN A 419 -14.63 10.43 -19.30
CA ASN A 419 -15.91 10.47 -20.00
C ASN A 419 -16.94 9.49 -19.42
N GLU A 420 -16.93 9.34 -18.10
CA GLU A 420 -17.76 8.39 -17.35
C GLU A 420 -18.38 9.08 -16.13
N THR A 421 -19.19 8.35 -15.37
CA THR A 421 -19.98 8.72 -14.17
C THR A 421 -19.71 10.14 -13.65
N PHE A 422 -18.56 10.39 -13.00
CA PHE A 422 -18.22 11.70 -12.42
C PHE A 422 -17.18 12.51 -13.21
N TRP A 423 -16.45 11.89 -14.14
CA TRP A 423 -15.27 12.46 -14.79
C TRP A 423 -15.55 12.85 -16.24
N THR A 424 -15.46 14.13 -16.52
CA THR A 424 -15.88 14.73 -17.81
C THR A 424 -14.87 14.56 -18.95
N ARG A 425 -13.64 14.11 -18.65
CA ARG A 425 -12.63 13.71 -19.64
C ARG A 425 -11.61 12.77 -19.02
N TYR A 426 -10.85 12.13 -19.89
CA TYR A 426 -9.62 11.42 -19.52
C TYR A 426 -8.53 12.39 -19.05
N PRO A 427 -7.56 11.93 -18.24
CA PRO A 427 -6.34 12.66 -18.04
C PRO A 427 -5.54 12.80 -19.33
N THR A 428 -4.68 13.80 -19.37
CA THR A 428 -3.62 13.93 -20.38
C THR A 428 -2.44 13.06 -19.97
N ALA A 429 -1.59 12.71 -20.93
CA ALA A 429 -0.35 11.97 -20.64
C ALA A 429 0.54 12.64 -19.57
N ALA A 430 0.57 13.96 -19.47
CA ALA A 430 1.35 14.65 -18.44
C ALA A 430 0.71 14.54 -17.05
N GLU A 431 -0.62 14.65 -16.96
CA GLU A 431 -1.37 14.45 -15.71
C GLU A 431 -1.18 13.02 -15.20
N GLU A 432 -1.19 12.03 -16.09
CA GLU A 432 -0.94 10.62 -15.76
C GLU A 432 0.40 10.43 -15.05
N VAL A 433 1.47 10.98 -15.63
CA VAL A 433 2.82 10.90 -15.05
C VAL A 433 2.88 11.57 -13.69
N VAL A 434 2.22 12.72 -13.53
CA VAL A 434 2.16 13.44 -12.25
C VAL A 434 1.47 12.58 -11.20
N MET A 435 0.30 11.99 -11.48
CA MET A 435 -0.41 11.15 -10.52
C MET A 435 0.45 9.95 -10.08
N ASN A 436 1.01 9.22 -11.04
CA ASN A 436 1.85 8.04 -10.79
C ASN A 436 3.07 8.38 -9.92
N MET A 437 3.82 9.43 -10.29
CA MET A 437 5.06 9.78 -9.60
C MET A 437 4.81 10.49 -8.26
N LEU A 438 3.70 11.21 -8.12
CA LEU A 438 3.27 11.76 -6.83
C LEU A 438 2.92 10.65 -5.85
N SER A 439 2.16 9.63 -6.27
CA SER A 439 1.89 8.46 -5.42
C SER A 439 3.19 7.81 -4.93
N ILE A 440 4.17 7.62 -5.82
CA ILE A 440 5.48 7.04 -5.49
C ILE A 440 6.27 7.91 -4.50
N ASN A 441 6.28 9.23 -4.69
CA ASN A 441 6.89 10.17 -3.75
C ASN A 441 6.21 10.12 -2.37
N HIS A 442 4.93 9.74 -2.34
CA HIS A 442 4.14 9.52 -1.13
C HIS A 442 4.12 8.06 -0.67
N ALA A 443 5.24 7.37 -0.91
CA ALA A 443 5.53 6.03 -0.44
C ALA A 443 4.63 4.91 -0.99
N ALA A 444 3.90 5.14 -2.10
CA ALA A 444 3.25 4.04 -2.82
C ALA A 444 4.29 3.03 -3.32
N LYS A 445 4.04 1.74 -3.05
CA LYS A 445 4.96 0.62 -3.34
C LYS A 445 4.55 -0.23 -4.52
N GLY A 446 3.46 0.15 -5.16
CA GLY A 446 2.97 -0.38 -6.43
C GLY A 446 1.90 0.56 -6.98
N ILE A 447 1.67 0.46 -8.29
CA ILE A 447 0.69 1.26 -9.01
C ILE A 447 -0.19 0.33 -9.85
N VAL A 448 -1.51 0.46 -9.71
CA VAL A 448 -2.51 -0.31 -10.44
C VAL A 448 -3.56 0.65 -10.99
N MET A 449 -3.31 1.23 -12.15
CA MET A 449 -4.15 2.31 -12.72
C MET A 449 -5.54 1.80 -13.11
N TRP A 450 -6.61 2.55 -12.83
CA TRP A 450 -7.97 2.25 -13.29
C TRP A 450 -8.29 3.07 -14.55
N ASP A 451 -8.53 2.49 -15.72
CA ASP A 451 -8.48 1.06 -16.06
C ASP A 451 -7.95 0.84 -17.48
N PHE A 452 -7.86 -0.44 -17.87
CA PHE A 452 -7.37 -0.87 -19.17
C PHE A 452 -8.41 -1.73 -19.90
N PRO A 453 -8.65 -1.49 -21.21
CA PRO A 453 -7.93 -0.57 -22.10
C PRO A 453 -8.16 0.92 -21.86
N THR A 454 -7.14 1.74 -22.10
CA THR A 454 -7.19 3.22 -21.99
C THR A 454 -6.89 3.91 -23.34
N LYS A 455 -6.85 5.25 -23.36
CA LYS A 455 -6.45 6.03 -24.53
C LYS A 455 -4.98 5.80 -24.90
N ALA A 456 -4.70 5.89 -26.20
CA ALA A 456 -3.36 5.61 -26.74
C ALA A 456 -2.25 6.52 -26.21
N ASP A 457 -2.54 7.79 -25.89
CA ASP A 457 -1.55 8.74 -25.34
C ASP A 457 -1.23 8.48 -23.87
N ILE A 458 -2.24 8.06 -23.08
CA ILE A 458 -2.04 7.56 -21.71
C ILE A 458 -1.22 6.26 -21.77
N LEU A 459 -1.63 5.32 -22.62
CA LEU A 459 -0.93 4.04 -22.77
C LEU A 459 0.53 4.22 -23.20
N ASP A 460 0.81 5.12 -24.15
CA ASP A 460 2.20 5.41 -24.58
C ASP A 460 3.06 5.88 -23.41
N VAL A 461 2.55 6.79 -22.57
CA VAL A 461 3.35 7.36 -21.48
C VAL A 461 3.53 6.37 -20.34
N THR A 462 2.52 5.57 -20.02
CA THR A 462 2.60 4.55 -18.96
C THR A 462 3.46 3.36 -19.39
N ASN A 463 3.47 2.98 -20.68
CA ASN A 463 4.42 1.99 -21.20
C ASN A 463 5.88 2.47 -21.01
N ARG A 464 6.14 3.74 -21.31
CA ARG A 464 7.46 4.35 -21.10
C ARG A 464 7.82 4.42 -19.62
N LEU A 465 6.86 4.72 -18.74
CA LEU A 465 7.07 4.66 -17.29
C LEU A 465 7.35 3.23 -16.82
N ALA A 466 6.61 2.24 -17.31
CA ALA A 466 6.80 0.83 -16.97
C ALA A 466 8.24 0.37 -17.27
N ALA A 467 8.78 0.75 -18.43
CA ALA A 467 10.16 0.47 -18.83
C ALA A 467 11.22 1.09 -17.89
N VAL A 468 10.87 2.12 -17.11
CA VAL A 468 11.73 2.76 -16.12
C VAL A 468 11.49 2.17 -14.72
N LEU A 469 10.24 2.19 -14.26
CA LEU A 469 9.85 1.89 -12.87
C LEU A 469 9.98 0.41 -12.52
N THR A 470 9.85 -0.50 -13.48
CA THR A 470 9.96 -1.96 -13.25
C THR A 470 11.38 -2.48 -13.41
N LYS A 471 12.33 -1.64 -13.84
CA LYS A 471 13.71 -2.05 -14.17
C LYS A 471 14.73 -1.52 -13.17
N GLN A 472 15.86 -2.22 -13.08
CA GLN A 472 17.00 -1.75 -12.29
C GLN A 472 17.69 -0.57 -13.00
N PRO A 473 18.24 0.40 -12.26
CA PRO A 473 18.32 0.43 -10.79
C PRO A 473 17.06 0.98 -10.10
N VAL A 474 16.15 1.65 -10.83
CA VAL A 474 15.00 2.39 -10.26
C VAL A 474 14.13 1.51 -9.37
N ALA A 475 13.67 0.36 -9.86
CA ALA A 475 12.86 -0.57 -9.07
C ALA A 475 13.53 -0.94 -7.74
N GLY A 476 14.85 -1.14 -7.74
CA GLY A 476 15.65 -1.48 -6.55
C GLY A 476 15.74 -0.36 -5.50
N PHE A 477 15.53 0.91 -5.89
CA PHE A 477 15.36 2.01 -4.94
C PHE A 477 13.93 2.04 -4.39
N LEU A 478 12.93 1.98 -5.28
CA LEU A 478 11.52 2.16 -4.89
C LEU A 478 11.06 1.14 -3.84
N VAL A 479 11.56 -0.09 -3.94
CA VAL A 479 11.18 -1.19 -3.02
C VAL A 479 12.24 -1.54 -1.99
N GLY A 480 13.47 -1.02 -2.13
CA GLY A 480 14.63 -1.51 -1.38
C GLY A 480 15.48 -0.44 -0.69
N ALA A 481 15.04 0.82 -0.66
CA ALA A 481 15.79 1.92 -0.08
C ALA A 481 14.94 2.81 0.85
N PRO A 482 15.55 3.43 1.88
CA PRO A 482 14.92 4.47 2.67
C PRO A 482 14.43 5.63 1.81
N LEU A 483 13.20 6.07 2.04
CA LEU A 483 12.57 7.21 1.38
C LEU A 483 12.60 8.44 2.30
N THR A 484 13.02 9.57 1.75
CA THR A 484 12.82 10.90 2.33
C THR A 484 11.80 11.66 1.48
N GLN A 485 10.58 11.80 2.01
CA GLN A 485 9.50 12.55 1.37
C GLN A 485 9.65 14.05 1.64
N LYS A 486 8.91 14.89 0.88
CA LYS A 486 8.76 16.34 1.14
C LYS A 486 10.10 17.06 1.26
N LEU A 487 11.02 16.80 0.33
CA LEU A 487 12.27 17.52 0.25
C LEU A 487 12.02 19.02 0.13
N LYS A 488 12.89 19.81 0.76
CA LYS A 488 12.72 21.26 0.77
C LYS A 488 12.93 21.85 -0.62
N VAL A 489 11.86 22.35 -1.21
CA VAL A 489 11.89 23.14 -2.45
C VAL A 489 11.91 24.64 -2.13
N ALA A 490 12.63 25.41 -2.94
CA ALA A 490 12.60 26.88 -2.90
C ALA A 490 12.53 27.45 -4.32
N GLY A 491 11.91 28.63 -4.45
CA GLY A 491 11.78 29.34 -5.73
C GLY A 491 10.58 28.94 -6.58
N ALA A 492 9.91 27.82 -6.27
CA ALA A 492 8.65 27.37 -6.85
C ALA A 492 7.72 26.86 -5.75
N GLY A 493 6.41 27.08 -5.91
CA GLY A 493 5.43 26.89 -4.83
C GLY A 493 4.79 25.51 -4.75
N ASN A 494 4.59 24.85 -5.89
CA ASN A 494 3.78 23.63 -5.98
C ASN A 494 4.56 22.47 -6.62
N ILE A 495 5.74 22.21 -6.06
CA ILE A 495 6.61 21.10 -6.47
C ILE A 495 6.71 20.13 -5.30
N ASP A 496 6.35 18.88 -5.56
CA ASP A 496 6.65 17.77 -4.65
C ASP A 496 8.00 17.14 -5.03
N ALA A 497 8.77 16.74 -4.02
CA ALA A 497 10.07 16.11 -4.26
C ALA A 497 10.40 15.09 -3.17
N ALA A 498 10.99 13.97 -3.60
CA ALA A 498 11.38 12.87 -2.73
C ALA A 498 12.74 12.29 -3.15
N ALA A 499 13.44 11.67 -2.20
CA ALA A 499 14.71 10.98 -2.47
C ALA A 499 14.77 9.61 -1.82
N TRP A 500 15.40 8.67 -2.53
CA TRP A 500 15.83 7.38 -2.03
C TRP A 500 17.34 7.32 -1.99
N VAL A 501 17.91 6.87 -0.87
CA VAL A 501 19.36 6.79 -0.69
C VAL A 501 19.74 5.33 -0.54
N LYS A 502 20.61 4.82 -1.41
CA LYS A 502 21.06 3.43 -1.39
C LYS A 502 22.52 3.37 -1.81
N ASP A 503 23.34 2.68 -1.03
CA ASP A 503 24.76 2.50 -1.32
C ASP A 503 25.47 3.85 -1.60
N ASP A 504 26.14 3.96 -2.75
CA ASP A 504 26.81 5.16 -3.27
C ASP A 504 25.94 6.01 -4.19
N GLU A 505 24.61 5.83 -4.16
CA GLU A 505 23.69 6.47 -5.10
C GLU A 505 22.46 7.10 -4.41
N ILE A 506 21.88 8.09 -5.07
CA ILE A 506 20.67 8.79 -4.64
C ILE A 506 19.73 8.86 -5.85
N LEU A 507 18.53 8.32 -5.72
CA LEU A 507 17.45 8.54 -6.68
C LEU A 507 16.60 9.71 -6.19
N VAL A 508 16.33 10.69 -7.02
CA VAL A 508 15.51 11.87 -6.68
C VAL A 508 14.39 12.00 -7.69
N SER A 509 13.16 12.13 -7.17
CA SER A 509 11.97 12.40 -7.96
C SER A 509 11.49 13.82 -7.65
N ILE A 510 11.14 14.57 -8.68
CA ILE A 510 10.64 15.94 -8.60
C ILE A 510 9.41 16.04 -9.49
N VAL A 511 8.29 16.46 -8.93
CA VAL A 511 6.97 16.49 -9.58
C VAL A 511 6.40 17.89 -9.46
N ASN A 512 6.25 18.60 -10.58
CA ASN A 512 5.54 19.88 -10.61
C ASN A 512 4.04 19.65 -10.73
N LEU A 513 3.28 20.17 -9.76
CA LEU A 513 1.82 20.01 -9.71
C LEU A 513 1.08 21.15 -10.42
N ASP A 514 1.81 22.20 -10.84
CA ASP A 514 1.23 23.32 -11.59
C ASP A 514 1.09 23.00 -13.08
N TYR A 515 -0.03 23.38 -13.69
CA TYR A 515 -0.22 23.31 -15.15
C TYR A 515 0.59 24.33 -15.93
N ASN A 516 1.00 25.42 -15.27
CA ASN A 516 1.75 26.51 -15.90
C ASN A 516 3.25 26.35 -15.65
N ASN A 517 4.06 26.82 -16.59
CA ASN A 517 5.50 26.87 -16.42
C ASN A 517 5.87 27.82 -15.27
N THR A 518 6.75 27.37 -14.38
CA THR A 518 7.38 28.20 -13.37
C THR A 518 8.70 28.74 -13.94
N ILE A 519 8.70 30.02 -14.33
CA ILE A 519 9.90 30.70 -14.86
C ILE A 519 10.68 31.36 -13.70
N SER A 520 11.11 30.54 -12.76
CA SER A 520 11.96 30.97 -11.65
C SER A 520 13.00 29.90 -11.36
N ASN A 521 14.13 30.34 -10.80
CA ASN A 521 15.16 29.43 -10.32
C ASN A 521 14.56 28.58 -9.18
N ALA A 522 14.41 27.29 -9.42
CA ALA A 522 13.93 26.34 -8.43
C ALA A 522 15.11 25.53 -7.88
N THR A 523 15.07 25.26 -6.58
CA THR A 523 16.08 24.44 -5.91
C THR A 523 15.43 23.37 -5.06
N VAL A 524 15.92 22.13 -5.15
CA VAL A 524 15.51 21.02 -4.28
C VAL A 524 16.69 20.64 -3.39
N SER A 525 16.49 20.69 -2.07
CA SER A 525 17.53 20.33 -1.11
C SER A 525 17.58 18.81 -0.94
N LEU A 526 18.77 18.22 -1.09
CA LEU A 526 18.97 16.80 -0.83
C LEU A 526 19.00 16.52 0.68
N PRO A 527 18.76 15.27 1.12
CA PRO A 527 18.82 14.91 2.54
C PRO A 527 20.17 15.31 3.18
N GLU A 528 20.14 15.83 4.42
CA GLU A 528 21.35 16.33 5.10
C GLU A 528 22.41 15.24 5.35
N SER A 529 21.99 13.97 5.41
CA SER A 529 22.83 12.79 5.65
C SER A 529 23.62 12.34 4.41
N VAL A 530 23.41 12.98 3.25
CA VAL A 530 24.08 12.62 2.00
C VAL A 530 24.80 13.82 1.40
N ALA A 531 25.90 13.55 0.69
CA ALA A 531 26.58 14.50 -0.15
C ALA A 531 26.51 13.98 -1.60
N ALA A 532 25.90 14.74 -2.50
CA ALA A 532 25.82 14.37 -3.91
C ALA A 532 27.00 14.90 -4.73
N GLY A 533 27.54 14.04 -5.60
CA GLY A 533 28.55 14.37 -6.59
C GLY A 533 27.95 15.06 -7.82
N GLY A 534 28.83 15.52 -8.72
CA GLY A 534 28.43 16.26 -9.93
C GLY A 534 27.86 15.42 -11.07
N ASN A 535 27.90 14.09 -10.99
CA ASN A 535 27.36 13.20 -12.02
C ASN A 535 25.88 12.94 -11.77
N LEU A 536 25.05 13.31 -12.74
CA LEU A 536 23.59 13.19 -12.72
C LEU A 536 23.12 12.51 -14.00
N THR A 537 22.30 11.48 -13.86
CA THR A 537 21.65 10.76 -14.96
C THR A 537 20.15 10.96 -14.85
N SER A 538 19.48 11.35 -15.95
CA SER A 538 18.01 11.40 -15.99
C SER A 538 17.46 10.05 -16.45
N PHE A 539 16.58 9.45 -15.65
CA PHE A 539 15.76 8.29 -16.02
C PHE A 539 14.40 8.70 -16.58
N TRP A 540 13.90 9.87 -16.20
CA TRP A 540 12.64 10.42 -16.69
C TRP A 540 12.68 11.94 -16.72
N GLY A 541 11.98 12.51 -17.70
CA GLY A 541 11.82 13.95 -17.84
C GLY A 541 12.94 14.61 -18.65
N ASP A 542 12.61 15.77 -19.21
CA ASP A 542 13.53 16.64 -19.95
C ASP A 542 13.96 17.88 -19.14
N GLY A 543 13.67 17.87 -17.84
CA GLY A 543 14.07 18.91 -16.89
C GLY A 543 15.58 19.08 -16.81
N SER A 544 16.04 20.32 -16.90
CA SER A 544 17.48 20.66 -16.90
C SER A 544 18.01 20.90 -15.49
N TRP A 545 18.23 19.81 -14.76
CA TRP A 545 18.73 19.85 -13.37
C TRP A 545 20.26 19.77 -13.29
N SER A 546 20.84 20.48 -12.33
CA SER A 546 22.27 20.44 -12.01
C SER A 546 22.50 20.35 -10.50
N VAL A 547 23.60 19.73 -10.10
CA VAL A 547 23.95 19.54 -8.67
C VAL A 547 24.97 20.58 -8.26
N ARG A 548 24.69 21.29 -7.17
CA ARG A 548 25.64 22.21 -6.53
C ARG A 548 25.32 22.29 -5.04
N ASP A 549 26.34 22.41 -4.18
CA ASP A 549 26.14 22.68 -2.74
C ASP A 549 25.08 21.76 -2.06
N ASN A 550 25.08 20.47 -2.44
CA ASN A 550 24.10 19.44 -2.02
C ASN A 550 22.63 19.76 -2.32
N LYS A 551 22.37 20.46 -3.43
CA LYS A 551 21.05 20.79 -3.94
C LYS A 551 20.98 20.58 -5.44
N LEU A 552 19.79 20.30 -5.91
CA LEU A 552 19.45 20.34 -7.33
C LEU A 552 18.96 21.72 -7.72
N TYR A 553 19.42 22.23 -8.86
CA TYR A 553 19.09 23.54 -9.40
C TYR A 553 18.57 23.43 -10.81
N THR A 554 17.51 24.18 -11.11
CA THR A 554 17.04 24.46 -12.47
C THR A 554 16.63 25.93 -12.59
N ASN A 555 16.70 26.47 -13.80
CA ASN A 555 16.30 27.86 -14.08
C ASN A 555 14.79 28.02 -14.34
N SER A 556 14.11 26.91 -14.62
CA SER A 556 12.66 26.86 -14.86
C SER A 556 12.16 25.44 -14.72
N VAL A 557 10.89 25.29 -14.40
CA VAL A 557 10.19 24.00 -14.37
C VAL A 557 8.95 24.13 -15.25
N LYS A 558 8.78 23.25 -16.24
CA LYS A 558 7.58 23.28 -17.09
C LYS A 558 6.35 22.84 -16.30
N GLY A 559 5.17 23.27 -16.75
CA GLY A 559 3.92 22.80 -16.17
C GLY A 559 3.83 21.28 -16.27
N LEU A 560 3.42 20.62 -15.18
CA LEU A 560 3.34 19.17 -15.05
C LEU A 560 4.67 18.43 -15.33
N GLU A 561 5.81 19.13 -15.26
CA GLU A 561 7.11 18.50 -15.44
C GLU A 561 7.39 17.52 -14.31
N VAL A 562 7.85 16.33 -14.69
CA VAL A 562 8.34 15.32 -13.76
C VAL A 562 9.76 14.95 -14.14
N SER A 563 10.65 14.89 -13.15
CA SER A 563 12.05 14.50 -13.33
C SER A 563 12.40 13.37 -12.36
N LEU A 564 12.99 12.29 -12.88
CA LEU A 564 13.55 11.20 -12.08
C LEU A 564 15.04 11.10 -12.34
N LEU A 565 15.85 11.39 -11.33
CA LEU A 565 17.27 11.67 -11.45
C LEU A 565 18.08 10.75 -10.56
N LEU A 566 19.12 10.12 -11.10
CA LEU A 566 20.08 9.34 -10.33
C LEU A 566 21.38 10.13 -10.16
N LEU A 567 21.85 10.19 -8.93
CA LEU A 567 23.05 10.90 -8.52
C LEU A 567 24.03 9.93 -7.87
N LYS A 568 25.32 10.17 -8.08
CA LYS A 568 26.37 9.51 -7.27
C LYS A 568 26.60 10.27 -5.97
N ARG A 569 26.87 9.55 -4.89
CA ARG A 569 27.30 10.10 -3.60
C ARG A 569 28.79 10.40 -3.63
N MET A 570 29.20 11.39 -2.84
CA MET A 570 30.61 11.74 -2.60
C MET A 570 31.20 10.98 -1.42
#